data_AF-A0A949YIJ7-F1
#
_entry.id   AF-A0A949YIJ7-F1
#
_cell.length_a   1.000
_cell.length_b   1.000
_cell.length_c   1.000
_cell.angle_alpha   90.00
_cell.angle_beta   90.00
_cell.angle_gamma   90.00
#
_symmetry.space_group_name_H-M   'P 1'
#
loop_
_entity.id
_entity.type
_entity.pdbx_description
1 polymer ?
#
loop_
_entity_poly.entity_id
_entity_poly.type
_entity_poly.pdbx_seq_one_letter_code
_entity_poly.pdbx_strand_id
1 'polypeptide(L)' 'MDAEDLPVEKLTDANRVHLGLGVLPLAQYFGVLAAKKYSGFLSIEIFRPEYWQQPVIQVVNDAKTSCEKLLATIAQ' A
#
# COMPACT_ATOMS: atom_id res chain seq x y z
N MET A 1 1.38 2.72 0.27
CA MET A 1 1.26 2.24 -1.12
C MET A 1 2.19 1.06 -1.32
N ASP A 2 1.94 0.29 -2.37
CA ASP A 2 2.94 -0.61 -2.97
C ASP A 2 3.43 0.01 -4.29
N ALA A 3 4.34 -0.65 -5.00
CA ALA A 3 4.86 -0.16 -6.28
C ALA A 3 5.07 -1.29 -7.30
N GLU A 4 4.90 -0.97 -8.58
CA GLU A 4 5.23 -1.87 -9.69
C GLU A 4 6.73 -2.25 -9.70
N ASP A 5 7.04 -3.40 -10.30
CA ASP A 5 8.41 -3.88 -10.45
C ASP A 5 9.08 -3.21 -11.65
N LEU A 6 9.68 -2.05 -11.42
CA LEU A 6 10.44 -1.30 -12.42
C LEU A 6 11.79 -0.90 -11.84
N PRO A 7 12.82 -0.70 -12.70
CA PRO A 7 14.06 -0.06 -12.29
C PRO A 7 13.78 1.27 -11.58
N VAL A 8 14.51 1.54 -10.50
CA VAL A 8 14.25 2.69 -9.61
C VAL A 8 14.25 4.00 -10.36
N GLU A 9 15.14 4.15 -11.35
CA GLU A 9 15.25 5.33 -12.21
C GLU A 9 14.06 5.56 -13.14
N LYS A 10 13.17 4.57 -13.30
CA LYS A 10 11.94 4.65 -14.09
C LYS A 10 10.68 4.77 -13.22
N LEU A 11 10.79 4.57 -11.91
CA LEU A 11 9.66 4.69 -11.01
C LEU A 11 9.23 6.16 -10.87
N THR A 12 7.93 6.37 -10.97
CA THR A 12 7.25 7.63 -10.68
C THR A 12 6.08 7.37 -9.73
N ASP A 13 5.46 8.42 -9.22
CA ASP A 13 4.28 8.27 -8.35
C ASP A 13 3.08 7.58 -9.05
N ALA A 14 3.03 7.61 -10.38
CA ALA A 14 2.03 6.88 -11.17
C ALA A 14 2.16 5.35 -11.04
N ASN A 15 3.35 4.86 -10.69
CA ASN A 15 3.63 3.44 -10.52
C ASN A 15 3.25 2.92 -9.11
N ARG A 16 2.69 3.77 -8.26
CA ARG A 16 2.13 3.37 -6.95
C ARG A 16 0.84 2.57 -7.18
N VAL A 17 0.69 1.45 -6.47
CA VAL A 17 -0.50 0.59 -6.53
C VAL A 17 -1.04 0.29 -5.13
N HIS A 18 -2.23 -0.32 -5.06
CA HIS A 18 -2.78 -0.81 -3.79
C HIS A 18 -1.84 -1.84 -3.13
N LEU A 19 -1.95 -1.96 -1.80
CA LEU A 19 -1.03 -2.77 -0.98
C LEU A 19 -1.13 -4.25 -1.40
N GLY A 20 0.00 -4.90 -1.67
CA GLY A 20 0.05 -6.29 -2.09
C GLY A 20 -0.20 -6.54 -3.59
N LEU A 21 -0.35 -5.48 -4.40
CA LEU A 21 -0.33 -5.58 -5.86
C LEU A 21 1.04 -5.26 -6.47
N GLY A 22 2.02 -4.87 -5.65
CA GLY A 22 3.37 -4.52 -6.08
C GLY A 22 4.41 -5.48 -5.52
N VAL A 23 5.66 -5.01 -5.46
CA VAL A 23 6.82 -5.82 -5.06
C VAL A 23 7.52 -5.34 -3.79
N LEU A 24 7.00 -4.32 -3.11
CA LEU A 24 7.62 -3.84 -1.89
C LEU A 24 7.47 -4.89 -0.77
N PRO A 25 8.50 -5.13 0.06
CA PRO A 25 8.44 -6.06 1.19
C PRO A 25 7.67 -5.45 2.37
N LEU A 26 6.39 -5.12 2.16
CA LEU A 26 5.56 -4.35 3.10
C LEU A 26 5.43 -5.04 4.46
N ALA A 27 5.30 -6.37 4.50
CA ALA A 27 5.22 -7.13 5.76
C ALA A 27 6.44 -6.88 6.66
N GLN A 28 7.64 -6.79 6.07
CA GLN A 28 8.86 -6.47 6.80
C GLN A 28 8.82 -5.04 7.35
N TYR A 29 8.42 -4.07 6.53
CA TYR A 29 8.37 -2.66 6.92
C TYR A 29 7.40 -2.42 8.09
N PHE A 30 6.20 -2.97 7.99
CA PHE A 30 5.19 -2.85 9.04
C PHE A 30 5.53 -3.72 10.26
N GLY A 31 6.23 -4.84 10.09
CA GLY A 31 6.81 -5.62 11.19
C GLY A 31 7.78 -4.81 12.06
N VAL A 32 8.58 -3.92 11.46
CA VAL A 32 9.45 -2.99 12.22
C VAL A 32 8.62 -2.00 13.05
N LEU A 33 7.51 -1.49 12.51
CA LEU A 33 6.60 -0.60 13.25
C LEU A 33 5.92 -1.33 14.41
N ALA A 34 5.46 -2.56 14.19
CA ALA A 34 4.87 -3.42 15.21
C ALA A 34 5.87 -3.73 16.34
N ALA A 35 7.12 -4.07 16.00
CA ALA A 35 8.19 -4.30 16.98
C ALA A 35 8.48 -3.05 17.84
N LYS A 36 8.29 -1.85 17.27
CA LYS A 36 8.39 -0.56 17.97
C LYS A 36 7.13 -0.19 18.75
N LYS A 37 6.10 -1.06 18.77
CA LYS A 37 4.79 -0.83 19.41
C LYS A 37 4.09 0.44 18.90
N TYR A 38 4.28 0.76 17.63
CA TYR A 38 3.55 1.86 17.01
C TYR A 38 2.05 1.54 16.95
N SER A 39 1.22 2.43 17.50
CA SER A 39 -0.25 2.28 17.55
C SER A 39 -0.97 3.52 17.01
N GLY A 40 -0.29 4.33 16.20
CA GLY A 40 -0.85 5.52 15.58
C GLY A 40 -1.62 5.21 14.29
N PHE A 41 -1.93 6.27 13.54
CA PHE A 41 -2.67 6.17 12.29
C PHE A 41 -1.82 5.69 11.12
N LEU A 42 -2.43 4.91 10.23
CA LEU A 42 -1.85 4.55 8.95
C LEU A 42 -2.60 5.29 7.84
N SER A 43 -1.86 6.01 7.00
CA SER A 43 -2.39 6.71 5.83
C SER A 43 -2.02 5.98 4.55
N ILE A 44 -2.90 6.01 3.55
CA ILE A 44 -2.67 5.43 2.23
C ILE A 44 -2.65 6.56 1.20
N GLU A 45 -1.53 6.69 0.49
CA GLU A 45 -1.32 7.73 -0.51
C GLU A 45 -0.88 7.11 -1.85
N ILE A 46 -1.73 7.24 -2.88
CA ILE A 46 -1.53 6.66 -4.22
C ILE A 46 -1.88 7.72 -5.27
N PHE A 47 -0.98 7.95 -6.24
CA PHE A 47 -1.16 8.91 -7.33
C PHE A 47 -1.22 8.19 -8.67
N ARG A 48 -2.22 7.32 -8.85
CA ARG A 48 -2.34 6.47 -10.03
C ARG A 48 -3.45 6.96 -10.97
N PRO A 49 -3.14 7.49 -12.18
CA PRO A 49 -4.14 8.02 -13.11
C PRO A 49 -5.26 7.04 -13.46
N GLU A 50 -4.95 5.75 -13.54
CA GLU A 50 -5.91 4.68 -13.82
C GLU A 50 -6.97 4.56 -12.72
N TYR A 51 -6.63 4.88 -11.47
CA TYR A 51 -7.59 4.84 -10.37
C TYR A 51 -8.54 6.04 -10.39
N TRP A 52 -8.16 7.16 -11.02
CA TRP A 52 -9.04 8.32 -11.17
C TRP A 52 -10.24 8.06 -12.09
N GLN A 53 -10.15 7.04 -12.95
CA GLN A 53 -11.24 6.63 -13.84
C GLN A 53 -12.25 5.70 -13.15
N GLN A 54 -11.99 5.30 -11.90
CA GLN A 54 -12.84 4.38 -11.14
C GLN A 54 -13.77 5.15 -10.19
N PRO A 55 -14.92 4.57 -9.79
CA PRO A 55 -15.75 5.15 -8.75
C PRO A 55 -14.95 5.35 -7.45
N VAL A 56 -15.05 6.54 -6.84
CA VAL A 56 -14.31 6.89 -5.62
C VAL A 56 -14.51 5.86 -4.51
N ILE A 57 -15.74 5.38 -4.32
CA ILE A 57 -16.06 4.38 -3.28
C ILE A 57 -15.32 3.06 -3.49
N GLN A 58 -15.09 2.67 -4.74
CA GLN A 58 -14.34 1.46 -5.06
C GLN A 58 -12.87 1.63 -4.67
N VAL A 59 -12.24 2.73 -5.11
CA VAL A 59 -10.82 3.02 -4.80
C VAL A 59 -10.57 3.09 -3.29
N VAL A 60 -11.49 3.70 -2.54
CA VAL A 60 -11.41 3.80 -1.07
C VAL A 60 -11.54 2.42 -0.42
N ASN A 61 -12.48 1.59 -0.87
CA ASN A 61 -12.66 0.24 -0.35
C ASN A 61 -11.46 -0.66 -0.66
N ASP A 62 -10.95 -0.63 -1.90
CA ASP A 62 -9.80 -1.43 -2.32
C ASP A 62 -8.54 -1.03 -1.53
N ALA A 63 -8.32 0.27 -1.30
CA ALA A 63 -7.25 0.76 -0.44
C ALA A 63 -7.39 0.26 1.01
N LYS A 64 -8.57 0.38 1.61
CA LYS A 64 -8.82 -0.07 2.98
C LYS A 64 -8.64 -1.59 3.11
N THR A 65 -9.28 -2.36 2.25
CA THR A 65 -9.24 -3.83 2.28
C THR A 65 -7.82 -4.35 2.06
N SER A 66 -7.05 -3.75 1.15
CA SER A 66 -5.64 -4.13 0.95
C SER A 66 -4.77 -3.84 2.18
N CYS A 67 -5.03 -2.75 2.90
CA CYS A 67 -4.36 -2.44 4.17
C CYS A 67 -4.70 -3.43 5.27
N GLU A 68 -5.99 -3.73 5.47
CA GLU A 68 -6.44 -4.71 6.47
C GLU A 68 -5.84 -6.10 6.21
N LYS A 69 -5.80 -6.53 4.95
CA LYS A 69 -5.15 -7.79 4.55
C LYS A 69 -3.66 -7.81 4.90
N LEU A 70 -2.94 -6.74 4.59
CA LEU A 70 -1.52 -6.63 4.95
C LEU A 70 -1.33 -6.71 6.47
N LEU A 71 -2.09 -5.94 7.25
CA LEU A 71 -1.96 -5.94 8.71
C LEU A 71 -2.28 -7.30 9.33
N ALA A 72 -3.25 -8.04 8.78
CA ALA A 72 -3.57 -9.40 9.22
C ALA A 72 -2.40 -10.38 9.05
N THR A 73 -1.48 -10.14 8.11
CA THR A 73 -0.28 -10.99 7.92
C THR A 73 0.81 -10.75 8.97
N ILE A 74 0.74 -9.64 9.71
CA ILE A 74 1.79 -9.18 10.64
C ILE A 74 1.35 -9.33 12.09
N ALA A 75 0.05 -9.43 12.34
CA ALA A 75 -0.53 -9.58 13.68
C ALA A 75 -0.42 -11.01 14.28
N GLN A 76 0.52 -11.83 13.80
CA GLN A 76 0.80 -13.17 14.32
C GLN A 76 1.99 -13.16 15.29
#